data_AF-A0A1S8B7T3-F1
#
_entry.id   AF-A0A1S8B7T3-F1
#
_cell.length_a   1.000
_cell.length_b   1.000
_cell.length_c   1.000
_cell.angle_alpha   90.00
_cell.angle_beta   90.00
_cell.angle_gamma   90.00
#
_symmetry.space_group_name_H-M   'P 1'
#
loop_
_entity.id
_entity.type
_entity.pdbx_description
1 polymer ?
#
loop_
_entity_poly.entity_id
_entity_poly.type
_entity_poly.pdbx_seq_one_letter_code
_entity_poly.pdbx_strand_id
1 'polypeptide(L)'
;MSSAQIVRESANGTPQLALEELPVPDPQAGQAVVKIEYTAQNPTDGKSNLPFHQSDRLDLIFTVVQSFDSNAFGDGAVLGCDFVGTVQRTGSNVSRLKKGDLVAGLIWGGEVKGLGAYAQHTLVDEKIAFKVPPSVPKEQAATMPLAVATAWLALFSKTSLCIPRNGGEPRHKVLVWGGSSSVGQYAIQLAKLSGIEVITTCSPKHFDHVKRLGASHVADYRSADVVDQIRRVAPDLMYVFDTIGSKDSSRLGSRAVGGAGGTLCTVRPGLANTEETADGVTLTDVLVWTAFLKEHSYGKFYWPVSHIRLLPSERGCADVML
;
A
#
# COMPACT_ATOMS: atom_id res chain seq x y z
N MET A 1 24.42 -19.36 -0.30
CA MET A 1 24.34 -18.18 0.58
C MET A 1 23.68 -17.05 -0.17
N SER A 2 23.09 -16.10 0.55
CA SER A 2 22.41 -14.92 0.03
C SER A 2 22.86 -13.73 0.86
N SER A 3 23.48 -12.74 0.22
CA SER A 3 23.83 -11.49 0.89
C SER A 3 22.56 -10.70 1.24
N ALA A 4 22.47 -10.15 2.45
CA ALA A 4 21.32 -9.37 2.91
C ALA A 4 21.73 -8.20 3.81
N GLN A 5 20.96 -7.12 3.77
CA GLN A 5 21.03 -6.06 4.78
C GLN A 5 20.16 -6.46 5.96
N ILE A 6 20.82 -6.80 7.08
CA ILE A 6 20.18 -7.29 8.30
C ILE A 6 20.29 -6.25 9.41
N VAL A 7 19.22 -6.09 10.18
CA VAL A 7 19.21 -5.25 11.37
C VAL A 7 20.02 -5.94 12.46
N ARG A 8 20.98 -5.23 13.04
CA ARG A 8 21.75 -5.64 14.20
C ARG A 8 21.63 -4.63 15.32
N GLU A 9 21.33 -5.09 16.51
CA GLU A 9 21.35 -4.22 17.68
C GLU A 9 22.81 -4.01 18.14
N SER A 10 23.24 -2.76 18.26
CA SER A 10 24.54 -2.46 18.86
C SER A 10 24.46 -2.57 20.39
N ALA A 11 25.61 -2.71 21.04
CA ALA A 11 25.71 -2.73 22.51
C ALA A 11 25.10 -1.49 23.20
N ASN A 12 24.87 -0.41 22.44
CA ASN A 12 24.32 0.86 22.89
C ASN A 12 22.79 0.95 22.65
N GLY A 13 22.15 -0.13 22.19
CA GLY A 13 20.71 -0.20 21.91
C GLY A 13 20.25 0.50 20.63
N THR A 14 21.18 1.01 19.80
CA THR A 14 20.84 1.62 18.50
C THR A 14 20.96 0.56 17.40
N PRO A 15 19.92 0.32 16.58
CA PRO A 15 20.00 -0.63 15.49
C PRO A 15 20.96 -0.13 14.39
N GLN A 16 21.67 -1.05 13.73
CA GLN A 16 22.57 -0.84 12.59
C GLN A 16 22.22 -1.80 11.46
N LEU A 17 22.34 -1.37 10.21
CA LEU A 17 22.24 -2.28 9.06
C LEU A 17 23.62 -2.89 8.82
N ALA A 18 23.72 -4.21 8.94
CA ALA A 18 24.91 -4.98 8.62
C ALA A 18 24.69 -5.74 7.30
N LEU A 19 25.75 -5.86 6.50
CA LEU A 19 25.74 -6.75 5.33
C LEU A 19 26.22 -8.12 5.77
N GLU A 20 25.37 -9.14 5.65
CA GLU A 20 25.67 -10.50 6.08
C GLU A 20 25.25 -11.56 5.06
N GLU A 21 25.91 -12.71 5.11
CA GLU A 21 25.56 -13.88 4.30
C GLU A 21 24.59 -14.78 5.06
N LEU A 22 23.38 -14.93 4.53
CA LEU A 22 22.33 -15.78 5.10
C LEU A 22 22.11 -17.03 4.22
N PRO A 23 21.52 -18.11 4.77
CA PRO A 23 21.00 -19.19 3.93
C PRO A 23 19.97 -18.66 2.93
N VAL A 24 19.97 -19.22 1.71
CA VAL A 24 18.90 -18.93 0.74
C VAL A 24 17.61 -19.54 1.30
N PRO A 25 16.48 -18.80 1.35
CA PRO A 25 15.26 -19.33 1.93
C PRO A 25 14.73 -20.54 1.14
N ASP A 26 14.08 -21.46 1.85
CA ASP A 26 13.35 -22.57 1.25
C ASP A 26 11.90 -22.17 0.98
N PRO A 27 11.39 -22.38 -0.25
CA PRO A 27 10.02 -22.01 -0.60
C PRO A 27 9.02 -23.02 -0.01
N GLN A 28 7.94 -22.52 0.59
CA GLN A 28 6.79 -23.34 0.98
C GLN A 28 5.84 -23.60 -0.21
N ALA A 29 4.72 -24.26 0.05
CA ALA A 29 3.67 -24.46 -0.94
C ALA A 29 3.14 -23.11 -1.47
N GLY A 30 3.03 -22.97 -2.79
CA GLY A 30 2.60 -21.73 -3.46
C GLY A 30 3.66 -20.61 -3.51
N GLN A 31 4.86 -20.87 -2.98
CA GLN A 31 5.96 -19.89 -2.99
C GLN A 31 7.08 -20.27 -3.96
N ALA A 32 7.82 -19.27 -4.42
CA ALA A 32 9.05 -19.47 -5.20
C ALA A 32 10.21 -18.63 -4.62
N VAL A 33 11.43 -19.11 -4.82
CA VAL A 33 12.64 -18.34 -4.51
C VAL A 33 12.98 -17.47 -5.70
N VAL A 34 13.17 -16.18 -5.45
CA VAL A 34 13.52 -15.18 -6.46
C VAL A 34 14.91 -14.65 -6.17
N LYS A 35 15.75 -14.57 -7.21
CA LYS A 35 16.98 -13.78 -7.17
C LYS A 35 16.64 -12.35 -7.53
N ILE A 36 16.76 -11.45 -6.56
CA ILE A 36 16.37 -10.05 -6.67
C ILE A 36 17.37 -9.30 -7.55
N GLU A 37 16.86 -8.40 -8.38
CA GLU A 37 17.62 -7.51 -9.24
C GLU A 37 17.39 -6.04 -8.86
N TYR A 38 16.17 -5.68 -8.49
CA TYR A 38 15.79 -4.33 -8.06
C TYR A 38 14.82 -4.42 -6.88
N THR A 39 14.88 -3.42 -6.00
CA THR A 39 13.93 -3.22 -4.90
C THR A 39 13.42 -1.79 -4.92
N ALA A 40 12.26 -1.56 -4.30
CA ALA A 40 11.75 -0.22 -4.06
C ALA A 40 11.57 0.01 -2.55
N GLN A 41 11.74 1.26 -2.14
CA GLN A 41 11.50 1.69 -0.77
C GLN A 41 10.05 2.14 -0.61
N ASN A 42 9.40 1.70 0.46
CA ASN A 42 8.05 2.07 0.83
C ASN A 42 8.02 2.82 2.17
N PRO A 43 7.02 3.68 2.42
CA PRO A 43 6.84 4.28 3.74
C PRO A 43 6.68 3.24 4.85
N THR A 44 6.12 2.04 4.58
CA THR A 44 6.02 0.95 5.57
C THR A 44 7.34 0.21 5.82
N ASP A 45 8.33 0.39 4.96
CA ASP A 45 9.72 0.15 5.37
C ASP A 45 10.11 1.13 6.48
N GLY A 46 9.17 1.99 6.93
CA GLY A 46 9.05 2.38 8.32
C GLY A 46 7.85 3.00 9.01
N LYS A 47 8.15 3.47 10.23
CA LYS A 47 7.26 4.28 11.06
C LYS A 47 8.05 5.37 11.79
N SER A 48 7.71 6.64 11.62
CA SER A 48 8.17 7.69 12.53
C SER A 48 7.19 7.82 13.71
N ASN A 49 7.72 7.86 14.94
CA ASN A 49 7.05 8.51 16.07
C ASN A 49 7.41 10.01 16.15
N LEU A 50 8.17 10.55 15.17
CA LEU A 50 8.41 11.98 15.07
C LEU A 50 7.17 12.66 14.48
N PRO A 51 6.69 13.78 15.08
CA PRO A 51 5.67 14.60 14.45
C PRO A 51 6.16 15.01 13.06
N PHE A 52 5.25 14.98 12.08
CA PHE A 52 5.45 15.45 10.72
C PHE A 52 5.62 16.99 10.78
N HIS A 53 6.72 17.48 11.35
CA HIS A 53 7.08 18.87 11.20
C HIS A 53 7.47 19.05 9.74
N GLN A 54 6.64 19.83 9.06
CA GLN A 54 6.88 20.43 7.76
C GLN A 54 8.16 21.29 7.84
N SER A 55 9.31 20.63 7.91
CA SER A 55 10.59 21.31 7.76
C SER A 55 10.86 21.41 6.27
N ASP A 56 11.17 22.61 5.79
CA ASP A 56 11.46 22.95 4.41
C ASP A 56 12.77 22.30 3.87
N ARG A 57 13.21 21.20 4.49
CA ARG A 57 14.40 20.45 4.13
C ARG A 57 14.01 19.12 3.50
N LEU A 58 13.89 19.15 2.17
CA LEU A 58 13.74 18.00 1.28
C LEU A 58 14.85 16.95 1.46
N ASP A 59 15.94 17.32 2.11
CA ASP A 59 17.20 16.60 2.27
C ASP A 59 17.21 15.51 3.36
N LEU A 60 16.24 15.47 4.27
CA LEU A 60 16.16 14.45 5.34
C LEU A 60 15.03 13.42 5.17
N ILE A 61 14.17 13.57 4.17
CA ILE A 61 13.06 12.63 3.89
C ILE A 61 13.52 11.42 3.05
N PHE A 62 14.70 11.48 2.43
CA PHE A 62 15.17 10.49 1.46
C PHE A 62 16.09 9.38 2.01
N THR A 63 16.42 9.36 3.30
CA THR A 63 17.48 8.48 3.83
C THR A 63 17.02 7.56 4.96
N VAL A 64 15.72 7.36 5.13
CA VAL A 64 15.19 6.71 6.33
C VAL A 64 14.35 5.48 5.99
N VAL A 65 14.93 4.29 6.22
CA VAL A 65 14.19 3.03 6.34
C VAL A 65 13.50 3.08 7.71
N GLN A 66 12.34 3.72 7.82
CA GLN A 66 11.83 4.13 9.13
C GLN A 66 11.46 2.93 10.09
N SER A 67 11.45 1.67 9.63
CA SER A 67 11.18 0.42 10.40
C SER A 67 12.46 -0.01 11.09
N PHE A 68 13.58 0.33 10.46
CA PHE A 68 14.89 0.30 11.06
C PHE A 68 15.01 1.39 12.13
N ASP A 69 14.63 2.65 11.82
CA ASP A 69 14.70 3.75 12.79
C ASP A 69 13.81 3.56 14.02
N SER A 70 12.64 2.93 13.87
CA SER A 70 11.76 2.62 14.99
C SER A 70 12.04 1.28 15.67
N ASN A 71 13.11 0.57 15.26
CA ASN A 71 13.43 -0.80 15.66
C ASN A 71 12.20 -1.74 15.65
N ALA A 72 11.34 -1.64 14.63
CA ALA A 72 10.01 -2.27 14.63
C ALA A 72 10.07 -3.81 14.70
N PHE A 73 11.11 -4.39 14.12
CA PHE A 73 11.26 -5.83 14.01
C PHE A 73 12.42 -6.37 14.84
N GLY A 74 13.36 -5.55 15.31
CA GLY A 74 14.48 -5.96 16.18
C GLY A 74 15.61 -6.73 15.48
N ASP A 75 16.60 -7.14 16.27
CA ASP A 75 17.81 -7.84 15.83
C ASP A 75 17.53 -9.07 14.94
N GLY A 76 18.19 -9.15 13.78
CA GLY A 76 18.06 -10.25 12.83
C GLY A 76 16.96 -10.07 11.78
N ALA A 77 16.28 -8.93 11.75
CA ALA A 77 15.30 -8.64 10.70
C ALA A 77 15.99 -8.27 9.37
N VAL A 78 15.46 -8.76 8.24
CA VAL A 78 15.79 -8.25 6.91
C VAL A 78 14.58 -7.48 6.41
N LEU A 79 14.76 -6.21 6.09
CA LEU A 79 13.65 -5.31 5.74
C LEU A 79 13.39 -5.30 4.22
N GLY A 80 12.53 -4.38 3.77
CA GLY A 80 12.19 -4.21 2.37
C GLY A 80 10.99 -5.03 1.96
N CYS A 81 10.09 -4.39 1.22
CA CYS A 81 8.84 -5.02 0.79
C CYS A 81 8.83 -5.39 -0.68
N ASP A 82 9.15 -4.45 -1.56
CA ASP A 82 8.99 -4.62 -3.00
C ASP A 82 10.28 -5.08 -3.67
N PHE A 83 10.12 -5.99 -4.63
CA PHE A 83 11.23 -6.45 -5.46
C PHE A 83 10.80 -6.80 -6.88
N VAL A 84 11.79 -6.78 -7.78
CA VAL A 84 11.78 -7.47 -9.07
C VAL A 84 12.97 -8.41 -9.11
N GLY A 85 12.75 -9.61 -9.64
CA GLY A 85 13.82 -10.56 -9.83
C GLY A 85 13.41 -11.79 -10.64
N THR A 86 14.37 -12.68 -10.82
CA THR A 86 14.21 -13.90 -11.62
C THR A 86 13.97 -15.11 -10.72
N VAL A 87 12.91 -15.87 -10.98
CA VAL A 87 12.59 -17.11 -10.26
C VAL A 87 13.71 -18.13 -10.42
N GLN A 88 14.27 -18.61 -9.31
CA GLN A 88 15.35 -19.60 -9.26
C GLN A 88 14.83 -21.02 -9.10
N ARG A 89 13.86 -21.21 -8.21
CA ARG A 89 13.17 -22.50 -7.95
C ARG A 89 11.80 -22.25 -7.35
N THR A 90 10.91 -23.22 -7.52
CA THR A 90 9.54 -23.19 -6.99
C THR A 90 9.39 -24.19 -5.85
N GLY A 91 8.52 -23.87 -4.89
CA GLY A 91 8.04 -24.83 -3.90
C GLY A 91 6.97 -25.76 -4.49
N SER A 92 6.34 -26.56 -3.63
CA SER A 92 5.21 -27.40 -4.03
C SER A 92 3.98 -26.56 -4.41
N ASN A 93 3.08 -27.11 -5.21
CA ASN A 93 1.82 -26.48 -5.62
C ASN A 93 1.93 -25.13 -6.35
N VAL A 94 3.13 -24.74 -6.80
CA VAL A 94 3.30 -23.58 -7.69
C VAL A 94 2.92 -23.95 -9.12
N SER A 95 2.03 -23.17 -9.72
CA SER A 95 1.52 -23.43 -11.07
C SER A 95 1.62 -22.22 -12.01
N ARG A 96 1.60 -20.99 -11.47
CA ARG A 96 1.64 -19.74 -12.24
C ARG A 96 3.06 -19.31 -12.60
N LEU A 97 4.06 -19.73 -11.81
CA LEU A 97 5.46 -19.34 -11.93
C LEU A 97 6.35 -20.54 -12.24
N LYS A 98 7.43 -20.30 -12.99
CA LYS A 98 8.49 -21.30 -13.24
C LYS A 98 9.87 -20.66 -13.18
N LYS A 99 10.90 -21.50 -13.04
CA LYS A 99 12.30 -21.07 -13.10
C LYS A 99 12.56 -20.25 -14.37
N GLY A 100 13.23 -19.10 -14.22
CA GLY A 100 13.55 -18.18 -15.30
C GLY A 100 12.48 -17.10 -15.55
N ASP A 101 11.29 -17.19 -14.96
CA ASP A 101 10.32 -16.10 -15.04
C ASP A 101 10.85 -14.85 -14.33
N LEU A 102 10.75 -13.70 -14.99
CA LEU A 102 10.98 -12.38 -14.39
C LEU A 102 9.68 -11.92 -13.72
N VAL A 103 9.74 -11.72 -12.41
CA VAL A 103 8.57 -11.38 -11.59
C VAL A 103 8.82 -10.13 -10.76
N ALA A 104 7.74 -9.40 -10.52
CA ALA A 104 7.65 -8.38 -9.49
C ALA A 104 6.71 -8.89 -8.40
N GLY A 105 7.02 -8.58 -7.15
CA GLY A 105 6.23 -9.03 -6.01
C GLY A 105 6.54 -8.25 -4.76
N LEU A 106 5.72 -8.49 -3.74
CA LEU A 106 5.93 -7.97 -2.39
C LEU A 106 6.14 -9.12 -1.41
N ILE A 107 6.92 -8.83 -0.37
CA ILE A 107 7.08 -9.64 0.84
C ILE A 107 6.95 -8.73 2.05
N TRP A 108 6.50 -9.26 3.19
CA TRP A 108 6.54 -8.49 4.43
C TRP A 108 7.93 -8.55 5.06
N GLY A 109 8.81 -7.62 4.68
CA GLY A 109 10.14 -7.50 5.26
C GLY A 109 10.10 -7.31 6.77
N GLY A 110 10.84 -8.15 7.49
CA GLY A 110 10.96 -8.11 8.95
C GLY A 110 9.96 -8.97 9.73
N GLU A 111 8.88 -9.45 9.09
CA GLU A 111 7.91 -10.37 9.72
C GLU A 111 8.58 -11.68 10.13
N VAL A 112 9.45 -12.22 9.26
CA VAL A 112 10.26 -13.41 9.53
C VAL A 112 11.72 -13.00 9.57
N LYS A 113 12.42 -13.40 10.64
CA LYS A 113 13.86 -13.11 10.80
C LYS A 113 14.66 -13.66 9.62
N GLY A 114 15.59 -12.86 9.12
CA GLY A 114 16.40 -13.20 7.94
C GLY A 114 15.68 -13.12 6.59
N LEU A 115 14.42 -12.69 6.53
CA LEU A 115 13.62 -12.68 5.30
C LEU A 115 13.01 -11.30 5.02
N GLY A 116 13.29 -10.76 3.83
CA GLY A 116 12.78 -9.49 3.32
C GLY A 116 13.26 -9.22 1.89
N ALA A 117 12.94 -8.06 1.33
CA ALA A 117 13.35 -7.69 -0.03
C ALA A 117 14.77 -7.10 -0.09
N TYR A 118 15.34 -6.60 1.02
CA TYR A 118 16.72 -6.08 1.06
C TYR A 118 17.75 -7.22 1.17
N ALA A 119 17.63 -8.20 0.28
CA ALA A 119 18.47 -9.38 0.15
C ALA A 119 18.67 -9.75 -1.33
N GLN A 120 19.70 -10.55 -1.63
CA GLN A 120 19.89 -11.11 -2.98
C GLN A 120 18.83 -12.16 -3.35
N HIS A 121 18.26 -12.84 -2.35
CA HIS A 121 17.20 -13.82 -2.54
C HIS A 121 16.07 -13.59 -1.54
N THR A 122 14.84 -13.78 -2.02
CA THR A 122 13.65 -13.72 -1.18
C THR A 122 12.60 -14.73 -1.63
N LEU A 123 11.47 -14.77 -0.93
CA LEU A 123 10.30 -15.56 -1.29
C LEU A 123 9.25 -14.70 -1.97
N VAL A 124 8.59 -15.26 -2.97
CA VAL A 124 7.42 -14.68 -3.61
C VAL A 124 6.25 -15.65 -3.53
N ASP A 125 5.05 -15.16 -3.24
CA ASP A 125 3.82 -15.95 -3.32
C ASP A 125 3.20 -15.79 -4.71
N GLU A 126 2.95 -16.91 -5.42
CA GLU A 126 2.50 -16.88 -6.81
C GLU A 126 1.15 -16.19 -7.01
N LYS A 127 0.36 -16.05 -5.93
CA LYS A 127 -0.98 -15.46 -6.00
C LYS A 127 -0.95 -13.95 -6.15
N ILE A 128 0.08 -13.30 -5.59
CA ILE A 128 0.21 -11.84 -5.53
C ILE A 128 1.44 -11.32 -6.28
N ALA A 129 2.16 -12.21 -6.97
CA ALA A 129 3.23 -11.83 -7.90
C ALA A 129 2.67 -11.58 -9.31
N PHE A 130 3.34 -10.71 -10.05
CA PHE A 130 3.06 -10.49 -11.46
C PHE A 130 4.31 -10.70 -12.31
N LYS A 131 4.13 -11.33 -13.47
CA LYS A 131 5.20 -11.46 -14.46
C LYS A 131 5.45 -10.10 -15.10
N VAL A 132 6.71 -9.69 -15.13
CA VAL A 132 7.10 -8.39 -15.70
C VAL A 132 7.14 -8.52 -17.22
N PRO A 133 6.33 -7.75 -17.97
CA PRO A 133 6.42 -7.75 -19.42
C PRO A 133 7.80 -7.27 -19.90
N PRO A 134 8.36 -7.82 -20.99
CA PRO A 134 9.68 -7.40 -21.49
C PRO A 134 9.79 -5.91 -21.84
N SER A 135 8.67 -5.25 -22.11
CA SER A 135 8.60 -3.82 -22.42
C SER A 135 8.67 -2.91 -21.19
N VAL A 136 8.57 -3.45 -19.97
CA VAL A 136 8.58 -2.67 -18.74
C VAL A 136 9.98 -2.74 -18.10
N PRO A 137 10.66 -1.59 -17.89
CA PRO A 137 11.94 -1.56 -17.18
C PRO A 137 11.81 -2.14 -15.76
N LYS A 138 12.82 -2.90 -15.33
CA LYS A 138 12.78 -3.66 -14.07
C LYS A 138 12.67 -2.74 -12.86
N GLU A 139 13.39 -1.63 -12.89
CA GLU A 139 13.37 -0.58 -11.88
C GLU A 139 11.98 0.06 -11.74
N GLN A 140 11.20 0.16 -12.82
CA GLN A 140 9.83 0.66 -12.77
C GLN A 140 8.89 -0.40 -12.19
N ALA A 141 9.01 -1.64 -12.64
CA ALA A 141 8.22 -2.75 -12.15
C ALA A 141 8.40 -2.99 -10.63
N ALA A 142 9.59 -2.72 -10.09
CA ALA A 142 9.85 -2.83 -8.66
C ALA A 142 9.06 -1.81 -7.82
N THR A 143 8.57 -0.71 -8.39
CA THR A 143 7.83 0.34 -7.65
C THR A 143 6.32 0.07 -7.53
N MET A 144 5.84 -1.02 -8.14
CA MET A 144 4.42 -1.32 -8.27
C MET A 144 3.82 -2.17 -7.15
N PRO A 145 4.46 -3.27 -6.68
CA PRO A 145 3.72 -4.36 -6.01
C PRO A 145 2.92 -3.93 -4.78
N LEU A 146 3.56 -3.32 -3.79
CA LEU A 146 2.90 -2.89 -2.56
C LEU A 146 1.85 -1.81 -2.82
N ALA A 147 2.19 -0.79 -3.60
CA ALA A 147 1.32 0.36 -3.81
C ALA A 147 0.07 0.00 -4.62
N VAL A 148 0.21 -0.83 -5.66
CA VAL A 148 -0.92 -1.36 -6.46
C VAL A 148 -1.79 -2.27 -5.61
N ALA A 149 -1.21 -3.20 -4.84
CA ALA A 149 -1.97 -4.09 -3.98
C ALA A 149 -2.76 -3.31 -2.92
N THR A 150 -2.14 -2.29 -2.31
CA THR A 150 -2.80 -1.41 -1.33
C THR A 150 -3.99 -0.68 -1.95
N ALA A 151 -3.80 -0.07 -3.12
CA ALA A 151 -4.86 0.65 -3.81
C ALA A 151 -6.01 -0.28 -4.22
N TRP A 152 -5.70 -1.47 -4.73
CA TRP A 152 -6.69 -2.47 -5.12
C TRP A 152 -7.53 -2.96 -3.93
N LEU A 153 -6.88 -3.30 -2.82
CA LEU A 153 -7.56 -3.68 -1.58
C LEU A 153 -8.44 -2.55 -1.05
N ALA A 154 -7.92 -1.33 -0.99
CA ALA A 154 -8.67 -0.19 -0.46
C ALA A 154 -9.94 0.09 -1.25
N LEU A 155 -9.84 0.09 -2.59
CA LEU A 155 -10.97 0.39 -3.47
C LEU A 155 -12.02 -0.73 -3.47
N PHE A 156 -11.60 -2.00 -3.48
CA PHE A 156 -12.49 -3.09 -3.85
C PHE A 156 -12.73 -4.13 -2.76
N SER A 157 -11.87 -4.24 -1.75
CA SER A 157 -12.07 -5.21 -0.67
C SER A 157 -13.37 -4.92 0.07
N LYS A 158 -14.08 -6.00 0.47
CA LYS A 158 -15.27 -5.93 1.32
C LYS A 158 -14.98 -5.27 2.67
N THR A 159 -13.75 -5.35 3.15
CA THR A 159 -13.32 -4.78 4.44
C THR A 159 -12.94 -3.30 4.35
N SER A 160 -12.88 -2.73 3.14
CA SER A 160 -12.48 -1.35 2.87
C SER A 160 -13.62 -0.60 2.17
N LEU A 161 -13.38 0.08 1.04
CA LEU A 161 -14.42 0.88 0.38
C LEU A 161 -15.46 0.05 -0.37
N CYS A 162 -15.11 -1.16 -0.82
CA CYS A 162 -16.04 -2.08 -1.44
C CYS A 162 -16.77 -1.45 -2.66
N ILE A 163 -16.09 -0.60 -3.43
CA ILE A 163 -16.72 0.17 -4.52
C ILE A 163 -17.14 -0.80 -5.65
N PRO A 164 -18.40 -0.77 -6.11
CA PRO A 164 -18.82 -1.60 -7.22
C PRO A 164 -18.07 -1.27 -8.52
N ARG A 165 -17.72 -2.31 -9.27
CA ARG A 165 -16.96 -2.23 -10.55
C ARG A 165 -17.84 -2.46 -11.78
N ASN A 166 -19.14 -2.23 -11.65
CA ASN A 166 -20.13 -2.57 -12.68
C ASN A 166 -20.20 -1.56 -13.83
N GLY A 167 -19.47 -0.43 -13.75
CA GLY A 167 -19.45 0.60 -14.79
C GLY A 167 -20.83 1.19 -15.10
N GLY A 168 -21.78 1.07 -14.16
CA GLY A 168 -23.15 1.55 -14.32
C GLY A 168 -23.24 3.07 -14.28
N GLU A 169 -24.35 3.61 -14.79
CA GLU A 169 -24.71 5.02 -14.67
C GLU A 169 -25.80 5.19 -13.58
N PRO A 170 -25.69 6.21 -12.71
CA PRO A 170 -24.58 7.16 -12.60
C PRO A 170 -23.31 6.47 -12.08
N ARG A 171 -22.16 6.90 -12.60
CA ARG A 171 -20.86 6.37 -12.15
C ARG A 171 -20.65 6.63 -10.67
N HIS A 172 -20.09 5.63 -9.98
CA HIS A 172 -19.55 5.84 -8.64
C HIS A 172 -18.42 6.87 -8.67
N LYS A 173 -18.35 7.69 -7.62
CA LYS A 173 -17.29 8.70 -7.43
C LYS A 173 -16.44 8.33 -6.24
N VAL A 174 -15.12 8.50 -6.36
CA VAL A 174 -14.18 8.35 -5.26
C VAL A 174 -13.30 9.58 -5.12
N LEU A 175 -13.12 10.05 -3.89
CA LEU A 175 -12.10 11.02 -3.55
C LEU A 175 -10.84 10.28 -3.14
N VAL A 176 -9.77 10.40 -3.92
CA VAL A 176 -8.43 9.97 -3.51
C VAL A 176 -7.71 11.15 -2.88
N TRP A 177 -7.65 11.21 -1.55
CA TRP A 177 -6.89 12.24 -0.86
C TRP A 177 -5.39 11.94 -0.95
N GLY A 178 -4.61 12.85 -1.55
CA GLY A 178 -3.19 12.64 -1.81
C GLY A 178 -2.87 11.88 -3.11
N GLY A 179 -3.55 12.18 -4.21
CA GLY A 179 -3.43 11.44 -5.48
C GLY A 179 -2.05 11.40 -6.13
N SER A 180 -1.12 12.25 -5.72
CA SER A 180 0.28 12.21 -6.19
C SER A 180 1.19 11.32 -5.33
N SER A 181 0.65 10.63 -4.31
CA SER A 181 1.40 9.63 -3.51
C SER A 181 1.64 8.34 -4.32
N SER A 182 2.50 7.43 -3.84
CA SER A 182 2.72 6.14 -4.52
C SER A 182 1.42 5.34 -4.67
N VAL A 183 0.68 5.19 -3.58
CA VAL A 183 -0.62 4.50 -3.56
C VAL A 183 -1.69 5.27 -4.33
N GLY A 184 -1.76 6.60 -4.15
CA GLY A 184 -2.77 7.46 -4.75
C GLY A 184 -2.76 7.42 -6.27
N GLN A 185 -1.58 7.40 -6.89
CA GLN A 185 -1.45 7.35 -8.35
C GLN A 185 -1.99 6.04 -8.95
N TYR A 186 -1.79 4.91 -8.26
CA TYR A 186 -2.39 3.64 -8.68
C TYR A 186 -3.88 3.59 -8.39
N ALA A 187 -4.34 4.16 -7.27
CA ALA A 187 -5.76 4.25 -6.96
C ALA A 187 -6.54 5.02 -8.05
N ILE A 188 -6.00 6.15 -8.52
CA ILE A 188 -6.60 6.92 -9.63
C ILE A 188 -6.75 6.04 -10.88
N GLN A 189 -5.67 5.35 -11.28
CA GLN A 189 -5.67 4.53 -12.49
C GLN A 189 -6.62 3.34 -12.38
N LEU A 190 -6.58 2.61 -11.25
CA LEU A 190 -7.45 1.45 -11.00
C LEU A 190 -8.93 1.85 -10.96
N ALA A 191 -9.25 2.97 -10.30
CA ALA A 191 -10.61 3.50 -10.26
C ALA A 191 -11.10 3.88 -11.67
N LYS A 192 -10.29 4.62 -12.45
CA LYS A 192 -10.62 4.97 -13.84
C LYS A 192 -10.83 3.74 -14.72
N LEU A 193 -9.95 2.74 -14.63
CA LEU A 193 -10.08 1.47 -15.37
C LEU A 193 -11.35 0.70 -14.97
N SER A 194 -11.87 0.93 -13.77
CA SER A 194 -13.10 0.32 -13.25
C SER A 194 -14.36 1.15 -13.52
N GLY A 195 -14.26 2.22 -14.32
CA GLY A 195 -15.39 3.10 -14.64
C GLY A 195 -15.80 4.05 -13.51
N ILE A 196 -14.99 4.17 -12.46
CA ILE A 196 -15.23 5.06 -11.31
C ILE A 196 -14.68 6.44 -11.64
N GLU A 197 -15.46 7.49 -11.38
CA GLU A 197 -15.01 8.87 -11.49
C GLU A 197 -14.11 9.25 -10.30
N VAL A 198 -12.97 9.87 -10.59
CA VAL A 198 -11.96 10.18 -9.57
C VAL A 198 -11.82 11.67 -9.35
N ILE A 199 -12.11 12.10 -8.12
CA ILE A 199 -11.73 13.40 -7.57
C ILE A 199 -10.46 13.19 -6.74
N THR A 200 -9.51 14.11 -6.78
CA THR A 200 -8.29 13.96 -5.99
C THR A 200 -7.75 15.27 -5.46
N THR A 201 -6.90 15.18 -4.44
CA THR A 201 -6.13 16.31 -3.91
C THR A 201 -4.65 16.06 -4.05
N CYS A 202 -3.87 17.08 -4.42
CA CYS A 202 -2.42 17.05 -4.42
C CYS A 202 -1.83 18.47 -4.43
N SER A 203 -0.51 18.62 -4.47
CA SER A 203 0.10 19.95 -4.66
C SER A 203 -0.06 20.41 -6.12
N PRO A 204 -0.27 21.71 -6.41
CA PRO A 204 -0.51 22.23 -7.76
C PRO A 204 0.45 21.75 -8.84
N LYS A 205 1.75 21.62 -8.51
CA LYS A 205 2.79 21.11 -9.42
C LYS A 205 2.53 19.70 -9.97
N HIS A 206 1.62 18.93 -9.37
CA HIS A 206 1.26 17.57 -9.80
C HIS A 206 -0.10 17.48 -10.49
N PHE A 207 -0.82 18.58 -10.68
CA PHE A 207 -2.19 18.56 -11.22
C PHE A 207 -2.26 17.92 -12.60
N ASP A 208 -1.40 18.34 -13.53
CA ASP A 208 -1.38 17.78 -14.89
C ASP A 208 -1.04 16.29 -14.88
N HIS A 209 -0.17 15.88 -13.96
CA HIS A 209 0.21 14.48 -13.81
C HIS A 209 -0.97 13.62 -13.39
N VAL A 210 -1.65 13.97 -12.29
CA VAL A 210 -2.78 13.16 -11.79
C VAL A 210 -4.00 13.20 -12.73
N LYS A 211 -4.18 14.28 -13.50
CA LYS A 211 -5.19 14.34 -14.59
C LYS A 211 -4.87 13.34 -15.70
N ARG A 212 -3.60 13.25 -16.14
CA ARG A 212 -3.17 12.24 -17.13
C ARG A 212 -3.41 10.82 -16.63
N LEU A 213 -3.21 10.57 -15.34
CA LEU A 213 -3.50 9.27 -14.72
C LEU A 213 -4.99 8.93 -14.69
N GLY A 214 -5.87 9.94 -14.60
CA GLY A 214 -7.30 9.71 -14.70
C GLY A 214 -8.21 10.55 -13.82
N ALA A 215 -7.70 11.47 -13.02
CA ALA A 215 -8.54 12.33 -12.20
C ALA A 215 -9.40 13.26 -13.08
N SER A 216 -10.71 13.29 -12.84
CA SER A 216 -11.63 14.24 -13.47
C SER A 216 -11.52 15.63 -12.85
N HIS A 217 -11.31 15.67 -11.53
CA HIS A 217 -11.15 16.91 -10.76
C HIS A 217 -9.96 16.82 -9.81
N VAL A 218 -9.22 17.91 -9.69
CA VAL A 218 -8.04 18.02 -8.81
C VAL A 218 -8.12 19.31 -8.03
N ALA A 219 -7.94 19.23 -6.71
CA ALA A 219 -7.89 20.40 -5.82
C ALA A 219 -6.58 20.48 -5.05
N ASP A 220 -6.16 21.68 -4.68
CA ASP A 220 -5.02 21.87 -3.78
C ASP A 220 -5.49 21.54 -2.37
N TYR A 221 -4.87 20.53 -1.75
CA TYR A 221 -5.21 20.13 -0.38
C TYR A 221 -4.96 21.25 0.65
N ARG A 222 -4.16 22.26 0.30
CA ARG A 222 -3.86 23.43 1.15
C ARG A 222 -4.90 24.53 1.04
N SER A 223 -5.85 24.45 0.09
CA SER A 223 -6.88 25.48 -0.05
C SER A 223 -7.80 25.50 1.16
N ALA A 224 -8.08 26.68 1.71
CA ALA A 224 -8.97 26.83 2.86
C ALA A 224 -10.40 26.33 2.57
N ASP A 225 -10.83 26.39 1.31
CA ASP A 225 -12.14 25.94 0.82
C ASP A 225 -12.08 24.59 0.09
N VAL A 226 -11.01 23.79 0.25
CA VAL A 226 -10.82 22.54 -0.51
C VAL A 226 -12.02 21.58 -0.39
N VAL A 227 -12.61 21.48 0.80
CA VAL A 227 -13.79 20.64 1.04
C VAL A 227 -14.99 21.13 0.23
N ASP A 228 -15.20 22.45 0.16
CA ASP A 228 -16.29 23.05 -0.61
C ASP A 228 -16.06 22.90 -2.11
N GLN A 229 -14.80 22.96 -2.59
CA GLN A 229 -14.46 22.67 -3.98
C GLN A 229 -14.84 21.24 -4.35
N ILE A 230 -14.53 20.27 -3.48
CA ILE A 230 -14.85 18.86 -3.71
C ILE A 230 -16.38 18.64 -3.69
N ARG A 231 -17.08 19.19 -2.71
CA ARG A 231 -18.55 19.06 -2.60
C ARG A 231 -19.29 19.69 -3.78
N ARG A 232 -18.74 20.75 -4.38
CA ARG A 232 -19.32 21.38 -5.58
C ARG A 232 -19.32 20.44 -6.79
N VAL A 233 -18.28 19.63 -6.97
CA VAL A 233 -18.15 18.72 -8.12
C VAL A 233 -18.68 17.31 -7.84
N ALA A 234 -18.71 16.92 -6.56
CA ALA A 234 -19.19 15.62 -6.09
C ALA A 234 -20.10 15.77 -4.85
N PRO A 235 -21.30 16.36 -4.99
CA PRO A 235 -22.23 16.56 -3.87
C PRO A 235 -22.77 15.25 -3.28
N ASP A 236 -22.70 14.18 -4.06
CA ASP A 236 -23.13 12.80 -3.78
C ASP A 236 -21.95 11.86 -3.45
N LEU A 237 -20.79 12.41 -3.06
CA LEU A 237 -19.59 11.62 -2.79
C LEU A 237 -19.80 10.65 -1.60
N MET A 238 -19.68 9.35 -1.86
CA MET A 238 -19.83 8.28 -0.85
C MET A 238 -18.50 7.66 -0.42
N TYR A 239 -17.44 7.77 -1.23
CA TYR A 239 -16.19 7.02 -1.04
C TYR A 239 -14.99 7.95 -0.95
N VAL A 240 -14.20 7.80 0.12
CA VAL A 240 -12.96 8.54 0.32
C VAL A 240 -11.83 7.56 0.60
N PHE A 241 -10.77 7.60 -0.21
CA PHE A 241 -9.53 6.91 0.07
C PHE A 241 -8.46 7.90 0.53
N ASP A 242 -8.12 7.88 1.81
CA ASP A 242 -7.03 8.67 2.38
C ASP A 242 -5.70 7.93 2.27
N THR A 243 -4.86 8.37 1.30
CA THR A 243 -3.54 7.80 1.05
C THR A 243 -2.41 8.49 1.83
N ILE A 244 -2.74 9.50 2.64
CA ILE A 244 -1.79 10.25 3.47
C ILE A 244 -1.89 9.79 4.92
N GLY A 245 -3.12 9.69 5.44
CA GLY A 245 -3.40 9.19 6.78
C GLY A 245 -2.83 10.08 7.88
N SER A 246 -2.91 11.39 7.71
CA SER A 246 -2.71 12.36 8.79
C SER A 246 -4.06 12.77 9.37
N LYS A 247 -4.04 13.42 10.54
CA LYS A 247 -5.27 13.94 11.17
C LYS A 247 -6.03 14.86 10.23
N ASP A 248 -5.32 15.76 9.56
CA ASP A 248 -5.91 16.70 8.62
C ASP A 248 -6.45 16.03 7.35
N SER A 249 -5.74 15.06 6.77
CA SER A 249 -6.23 14.38 5.56
C SER A 249 -7.49 13.58 5.84
N SER A 250 -7.54 12.84 6.95
CA SER A 250 -8.71 12.05 7.33
C SER A 250 -9.88 12.96 7.73
N ARG A 251 -9.63 14.02 8.51
CA ARG A 251 -10.64 15.02 8.89
C ARG A 251 -11.23 15.76 7.68
N LEU A 252 -10.40 16.28 6.79
CA LEU A 252 -10.89 17.03 5.62
C LEU A 252 -11.52 16.10 4.57
N GLY A 253 -10.93 14.92 4.35
CA GLY A 253 -11.48 13.90 3.46
C GLY A 253 -12.87 13.45 3.90
N SER A 254 -13.06 13.12 5.19
CA SER A 254 -14.38 12.72 5.71
C SER A 254 -15.42 13.85 5.60
N ARG A 255 -15.02 15.12 5.79
CA ARG A 255 -15.92 16.27 5.58
C ARG A 255 -16.35 16.43 4.12
N ALA A 256 -15.62 15.89 3.15
CA ALA A 256 -16.02 15.96 1.75
C ALA A 256 -17.17 15.00 1.39
N VAL A 257 -17.47 14.01 2.24
CA VAL A 257 -18.58 13.06 2.05
C VAL A 257 -19.92 13.81 1.98
N GLY A 258 -20.80 13.35 1.10
CA GLY A 258 -22.15 13.89 0.92
C GLY A 258 -23.08 13.62 2.11
N GLY A 259 -24.26 14.25 2.10
CA GLY A 259 -25.21 14.20 3.22
C GLY A 259 -25.85 12.83 3.49
N ALA A 260 -25.72 11.86 2.58
CA ALA A 260 -26.30 10.52 2.71
C ALA A 260 -25.43 9.54 3.54
N GLY A 261 -24.34 10.02 4.15
CA GLY A 261 -23.32 9.18 4.76
C GLY A 261 -22.31 8.66 3.73
N GLY A 262 -21.32 7.88 4.16
CA GLY A 262 -20.29 7.36 3.26
C GLY A 262 -19.22 6.58 4.01
N THR A 263 -18.19 6.15 3.29
CA THR A 263 -17.06 5.41 3.86
C THR A 263 -15.74 6.10 3.54
N LEU A 264 -14.90 6.26 4.56
CA LEU A 264 -13.51 6.64 4.43
C LEU A 264 -12.62 5.42 4.72
N CYS A 265 -11.70 5.12 3.81
CA CYS A 265 -10.64 4.14 4.01
C CYS A 265 -9.30 4.87 4.17
N THR A 266 -8.53 4.56 5.21
CA THR A 266 -7.20 5.15 5.43
C THR A 266 -6.11 4.10 5.29
N VAL A 267 -4.93 4.51 4.80
CA VAL A 267 -3.72 3.68 4.80
C VAL A 267 -3.09 3.51 6.19
N ARG A 268 -3.69 4.06 7.25
CA ARG A 268 -3.19 3.96 8.62
C ARG A 268 -3.81 2.77 9.35
N PRO A 269 -2.99 1.80 9.79
CA PRO A 269 -3.50 0.64 10.50
C PRO A 269 -4.20 1.03 11.80
N GLY A 270 -5.30 0.35 12.11
CA GLY A 270 -6.06 0.54 13.34
C GLY A 270 -6.77 1.89 13.44
N LEU A 271 -7.10 2.49 12.30
CA LEU A 271 -7.75 3.80 12.20
C LEU A 271 -6.97 4.93 12.89
N ALA A 272 -5.64 4.84 12.93
CA ALA A 272 -4.84 5.89 13.54
C ALA A 272 -5.03 7.23 12.79
N ASN A 273 -5.07 8.33 13.54
CA ASN A 273 -5.27 9.71 13.05
C ASN A 273 -6.68 10.01 12.51
N THR A 274 -7.70 9.25 12.88
CA THR A 274 -9.09 9.49 12.46
C THR A 274 -9.97 10.07 13.56
N GLU A 275 -9.40 10.63 14.63
CA GLU A 275 -10.17 11.06 15.81
C GLU A 275 -11.08 12.28 15.54
N GLU A 276 -10.79 13.05 14.50
CA GLU A 276 -11.50 14.29 14.15
C GLU A 276 -12.33 14.17 12.84
N THR A 277 -12.62 12.95 12.38
CA THR A 277 -13.44 12.74 11.18
C THR A 277 -14.89 13.18 11.39
N ALA A 278 -15.57 13.54 10.30
CA ALA A 278 -16.98 13.93 10.36
C ALA A 278 -17.89 12.79 10.87
N ASP A 279 -18.90 13.16 11.67
CA ASP A 279 -19.91 12.22 12.16
C ASP A 279 -20.69 11.57 11.01
N GLY A 280 -21.10 10.32 11.20
CA GLY A 280 -21.88 9.57 10.20
C GLY A 280 -21.06 9.00 9.04
N VAL A 281 -19.74 9.21 9.00
CA VAL A 281 -18.83 8.56 8.04
C VAL A 281 -18.35 7.24 8.63
N THR A 282 -18.56 6.13 7.91
CA THR A 282 -18.00 4.82 8.25
C THR A 282 -16.50 4.84 8.02
N LEU A 283 -15.72 4.43 9.02
CA LEU A 283 -14.26 4.38 8.92
C LEU A 283 -13.78 2.95 8.70
N THR A 284 -12.83 2.79 7.79
CA THR A 284 -12.12 1.53 7.50
C THR A 284 -10.65 1.83 7.33
N ASP A 285 -9.80 0.82 7.44
CA ASP A 285 -8.40 0.88 7.06
C ASP A 285 -8.08 -0.14 5.95
N VAL A 286 -6.89 0.01 5.38
CA VAL A 286 -6.32 -0.99 4.48
C VAL A 286 -4.94 -1.38 4.99
N LEU A 287 -4.70 -2.69 5.07
CA LEU A 287 -3.39 -3.24 5.35
C LEU A 287 -3.00 -4.18 4.22
N VAL A 288 -1.95 -3.84 3.48
CA VAL A 288 -1.51 -4.60 2.30
C VAL A 288 -1.20 -6.06 2.59
N TRP A 289 -0.74 -6.37 3.80
CA TRP A 289 -0.41 -7.73 4.23
C TRP A 289 -1.62 -8.65 4.23
N THR A 290 -2.84 -8.12 4.32
CA THR A 290 -4.07 -8.93 4.15
C THR A 290 -4.18 -9.58 2.76
N ALA A 291 -3.43 -9.10 1.75
CA ALA A 291 -3.32 -9.75 0.43
C ALA A 291 -2.77 -11.18 0.50
N PHE A 292 -1.98 -11.53 1.52
CA PHE A 292 -1.42 -12.87 1.69
C PHE A 292 -2.45 -13.89 2.19
N LEU A 293 -3.66 -13.43 2.58
CA LEU A 293 -4.74 -14.26 3.13
C LEU A 293 -4.29 -15.12 4.34
N LYS A 294 -3.40 -14.54 5.16
CA LYS A 294 -2.88 -15.13 6.40
C LYS A 294 -3.19 -14.20 7.58
N GLU A 295 -3.05 -14.73 8.78
CA GLU A 295 -3.18 -13.93 9.99
C GLU A 295 -1.94 -13.07 10.15
N HIS A 296 -2.14 -11.81 10.48
CA HIS A 296 -1.06 -10.84 10.58
C HIS A 296 -1.18 -10.03 11.87
N SER A 297 -0.05 -9.83 12.53
CA SER A 297 0.08 -9.01 13.74
C SER A 297 1.13 -7.93 13.53
N TYR A 298 0.82 -6.69 13.91
CA TYR A 298 1.79 -5.60 13.91
C TYR A 298 1.64 -4.76 15.17
N GLY A 299 2.63 -4.86 16.07
CA GLY A 299 2.54 -4.26 17.40
C GLY A 299 1.33 -4.78 18.17
N LYS A 300 0.38 -3.89 18.49
CA LYS A 300 -0.87 -4.23 19.20
C LYS A 300 -2.02 -4.61 18.28
N PHE A 301 -1.84 -4.46 16.97
CA PHE A 301 -2.91 -4.67 16.00
C PHE A 301 -2.86 -6.09 15.43
N TYR A 302 -4.03 -6.67 15.20
CA TYR A 302 -4.20 -8.04 14.71
C TYR A 302 -5.28 -8.08 13.62
N TRP A 303 -4.95 -8.71 12.50
CA TRP A 303 -5.85 -8.93 11.36
C TRP A 303 -6.02 -10.43 11.14
N PRO A 304 -7.14 -11.03 11.61
CA PRO A 304 -7.40 -12.45 11.42
C PRO A 304 -7.83 -12.75 9.97
N VAL A 305 -7.57 -13.98 9.49
CA VAL A 305 -8.03 -14.43 8.16
C VAL A 305 -9.55 -14.39 8.04
N SER A 306 -10.27 -14.54 9.15
CA SER A 306 -11.73 -14.50 9.21
C SER A 306 -12.31 -13.13 8.80
N HIS A 307 -11.60 -12.02 9.05
CA HIS A 307 -12.01 -10.69 8.58
C HIS A 307 -12.06 -10.60 7.04
N ILE A 308 -11.26 -11.41 6.34
CA ILE A 308 -11.21 -11.45 4.89
C ILE A 308 -12.34 -12.33 4.31
N ARG A 309 -12.84 -13.31 5.08
CA ARG A 309 -13.80 -14.34 4.62
C ARG A 309 -15.25 -14.15 5.10
N LEU A 310 -15.53 -13.31 6.11
CA LEU A 310 -16.82 -13.32 6.82
C LEU A 310 -17.73 -12.11 6.61
N LEU A 311 -17.51 -11.26 5.60
CA LEU A 311 -18.52 -10.25 5.29
C LEU A 311 -19.63 -10.85 4.42
N PRO A 312 -20.89 -10.94 4.91
CA PRO A 312 -22.00 -11.46 4.12
C PRO A 312 -22.16 -10.64 2.83
N SER A 313 -22.80 -11.24 1.83
CA SER A 313 -23.04 -10.72 0.48
C SER A 313 -23.83 -9.40 0.41
N GLU A 314 -24.07 -8.74 1.53
CA GLU A 314 -24.94 -7.56 1.68
C GLU A 314 -24.37 -6.30 1.02
N ARG A 315 -23.04 -6.21 0.81
CA ARG A 315 -22.43 -5.07 0.11
C ARG A 315 -22.28 -5.23 -1.41
N GLY A 316 -22.81 -6.31 -1.99
CA GLY A 316 -22.87 -6.47 -3.46
C GLY A 316 -21.52 -6.53 -4.20
N CYS A 317 -20.41 -6.70 -3.49
CA CYS A 317 -19.06 -6.72 -4.08
C CYS A 317 -18.44 -8.12 -3.97
N ALA A 318 -17.82 -8.58 -5.05
CA ALA A 318 -17.20 -9.91 -5.13
C ALA A 318 -15.94 -10.00 -4.25
N ASP A 319 -15.56 -11.22 -3.85
CA ASP A 319 -14.27 -11.43 -3.18
C ASP A 319 -13.13 -11.01 -4.11
N VAL A 320 -12.22 -10.20 -3.60
CA VAL A 320 -11.16 -9.57 -4.38
C VAL A 320 -9.87 -10.34 -4.15
N MET A 321 -9.56 -11.28 -5.04
CA MET A 321 -8.19 -11.78 -5.20
C MET A 321 -7.47 -10.93 -6.24
N LEU A 322 -6.20 -10.61 -5.97
CA LEU A 322 -5.26 -10.01 -6.92
C LEU A 322 -4.91 -10.98 -8.05
#